data_AF-A0A949YB02-F1
#
_entry.id   AF-A0A949YB02-F1
#
_cell.length_a   1.000
_cell.length_b   1.000
_cell.length_c   1.000
_cell.angle_alpha   90.00
_cell.angle_beta   90.00
_cell.angle_gamma   90.00
#
_symmetry.space_group_name_H-M   'P 1'
#
loop_
_entity.id
_entity.type
_entity.pdbx_description
1 polymer ?
#
loop_
_entity_poly.entity_id
_entity_poly.type
_entity_poly.pdbx_seq_one_letter_code
_entity_poly.pdbx_strand_id
1 'polypeptide(L)' 'GPQHVTVHGRDAVVIISAEEFHRLKGNVTGKTLIAALQASPFREVDIEPERNPMPVREVKL' A
#
# COMPACT_ATOMS: atom_id res chain seq x y z
N GLY A 1 -14.46 -13.84 -20.59
CA GLY A 1 -13.33 -13.18 -21.28
C GLY A 1 -13.36 -11.69 -20.94
N PRO A 2 -12.27 -10.96 -21.19
CA PRO A 2 -12.23 -9.51 -20.93
C PRO A 2 -13.30 -8.77 -21.75
N GLN A 3 -13.90 -7.75 -21.16
CA GLN A 3 -14.83 -6.87 -21.87
C GLN A 3 -14.10 -5.59 -22.25
N HIS A 4 -14.13 -5.24 -23.54
CA HIS A 4 -13.52 -4.02 -24.04
C HIS A 4 -14.53 -2.87 -23.97
N VAL A 5 -14.09 -1.74 -23.41
CA VAL A 5 -14.85 -0.49 -23.40
C VAL A 5 -14.13 0.51 -24.29
N THR A 6 -14.85 1.01 -25.29
CA THR A 6 -14.32 1.97 -26.25
C THR A 6 -14.82 3.39 -25.96
N VAL A 7 -13.93 4.37 -26.12
CA VAL A 7 -14.29 5.80 -26.11
C VAL A 7 -13.93 6.36 -27.48
N HIS A 8 -14.92 6.92 -28.19
CA HIS A 8 -14.78 7.37 -29.59
C HIS A 8 -14.22 6.29 -30.54
N GLY A 9 -14.63 5.04 -30.36
CA GLY A 9 -14.22 3.93 -31.22
C GLY A 9 -12.79 3.43 -31.01
N ARG A 10 -12.10 3.89 -29.96
CA ARG A 10 -10.79 3.38 -29.55
C ARG A 10 -10.90 2.63 -28.24
N ASP A 11 -10.24 1.49 -28.14
CA ASP A 11 -10.11 0.76 -26.88
C ASP A 11 -9.48 1.68 -25.82
N ALA A 12 -10.25 1.96 -24.76
CA ALA A 12 -9.83 2.87 -23.70
C ALA A 12 -9.51 2.09 -22.42
N VAL A 13 -10.33 1.07 -22.10
CA VAL A 13 -10.19 0.27 -20.89
C VAL A 13 -10.67 -1.15 -21.15
N VAL A 14 -10.10 -2.13 -20.43
CA VAL A 14 -10.55 -3.53 -20.42
C VAL A 14 -11.02 -3.90 -19.02
N ILE A 15 -12.22 -4.46 -18.90
CA ILE A 15 -12.76 -4.99 -17.66
C ILE A 15 -12.48 -6.49 -17.60
N ILE A 16 -11.87 -6.94 -16.51
CA ILE A 16 -11.60 -8.34 -16.20
C ILE A 16 -12.11 -8.67 -14.80
N SER A 17 -12.24 -9.96 -14.49
CA SER A 17 -12.56 -10.37 -13.12
C SER A 17 -11.44 -9.95 -12.17
N ALA A 18 -11.78 -9.73 -10.90
CA ALA A 18 -10.79 -9.43 -9.88
C ALA A 18 -9.73 -10.53 -9.78
N GLU A 19 -10.13 -11.80 -9.85
CA GLU A 19 -9.20 -12.95 -9.85
C GLU A 19 -8.19 -12.88 -11.00
N GLU A 20 -8.66 -12.59 -12.22
CA GLU A 20 -7.82 -12.43 -13.40
C GLU A 20 -6.83 -11.27 -13.23
N PHE A 21 -7.30 -10.15 -12.66
CA PHE A 21 -6.44 -9.01 -12.37
C PHE A 21 -5.34 -9.36 -11.37
N HIS A 22 -5.66 -10.06 -10.29
CA HIS A 22 -4.67 -10.50 -9.30
C HIS A 22 -3.67 -11.49 -9.89
N ARG A 23 -4.11 -12.38 -10.80
CA ARG A 23 -3.19 -13.28 -11.52
C ARG A 23 -2.22 -12.51 -12.42
N LEU A 24 -2.71 -11.48 -13.14
CA LEU A 24 -1.89 -10.67 -14.05
C LEU A 24 -0.94 -9.72 -13.31
N LYS A 25 -1.39 -9.06 -12.24
CA LYS A 25 -0.56 -8.16 -11.42
C LYS A 25 0.35 -8.90 -10.44
N GLY A 26 0.02 -10.13 -10.13
CA GLY A 26 0.55 -10.84 -8.97
C GLY A 26 -0.06 -10.34 -7.67
N ASN A 27 0.14 -11.10 -6.60
CA ASN A 27 -0.30 -10.70 -5.27
C ASN A 27 0.56 -9.55 -4.75
N VAL A 28 -0.07 -8.59 -4.07
CA VAL A 28 0.66 -7.58 -3.31
C VAL A 28 1.38 -8.31 -2.17
N THR A 29 2.70 -8.25 -2.16
CA THR A 29 3.52 -8.83 -1.10
C THR A 29 4.31 -7.75 -0.38
N GLY A 30 4.76 -8.03 0.83
CA GLY A 30 5.68 -7.15 1.56
C GLY A 30 7.07 -7.03 0.92
N LYS A 31 7.37 -7.74 -0.18
CA LYS A 31 8.71 -7.74 -0.80
C LYS A 31 9.15 -6.35 -1.23
N THR A 32 8.24 -5.53 -1.77
CA THR A 32 8.58 -4.15 -2.18
C THR A 32 8.96 -3.30 -0.97
N LEU A 33 8.24 -3.45 0.15
CA LEU A 33 8.57 -2.76 1.40
C LEU A 33 9.93 -3.23 1.94
N ILE A 34 10.18 -4.54 1.96
CA ILE A 34 11.47 -5.10 2.39
C ILE A 34 12.61 -4.57 1.50
N ALA A 35 12.43 -4.58 0.19
CA ALA A 35 13.44 -4.08 -0.75
C ALA A 35 13.73 -2.59 -0.52
N ALA A 36 12.70 -1.78 -0.28
CA ALA A 36 12.85 -0.36 0.04
C ALA A 36 13.62 -0.15 1.35
N LEU A 37 13.29 -0.90 2.41
CA LEU A 37 13.99 -0.82 3.70
C LEU A 37 15.46 -1.26 3.58
N GLN A 38 15.75 -2.29 2.80
CA GLN A 38 17.12 -2.78 2.57
C GLN A 38 17.99 -1.84 1.71
N ALA A 39 17.36 -1.13 0.78
CA ALA A 39 18.00 -0.11 -0.06
C ALA A 39 18.16 1.23 0.68
N SER A 40 17.55 1.39 1.86
CA SER A 40 17.67 2.60 2.66
C SER A 40 19.14 2.89 3.01
N PRO A 41 19.59 4.15 2.84
CA PRO A 41 20.90 4.56 3.35
C PRO A 41 20.97 4.58 4.88
N PHE A 42 19.82 4.52 5.57
CA PHE A 42 19.69 4.47 7.02
C PHE A 42 19.31 3.05 7.47
N ARG A 43 20.29 2.14 7.48
CA ARG A 43 20.08 0.74 7.91
C ARG A 43 19.96 0.59 9.42
N GLU A 44 20.71 1.39 10.16
CA GLU A 44 20.71 1.43 11.61
C GLU A 44 20.05 2.73 12.05
N VAL A 45 18.72 2.72 12.01
CA VAL A 45 17.90 3.82 12.53
C VAL A 45 17.08 3.29 13.69
N ASP A 46 17.19 3.94 14.83
CA ASP A 46 16.31 3.66 15.96
C ASP A 46 14.95 4.31 15.69
N ILE A 47 13.88 3.51 15.75
CA ILE A 47 12.52 3.96 15.54
C ILE A 47 11.80 3.85 16.88
N GLU A 48 12.13 4.75 17.80
CA GLU A 48 11.42 4.91 19.07
C GLU A 48 10.65 6.24 19.04
N PRO A 49 9.35 6.25 19.34
CA PRO A 49 8.60 7.49 19.48
C PRO A 49 9.10 8.25 20.71
N GLU A 50 9.25 9.57 20.57
CA GLU A 50 9.59 10.43 21.71
C GLU A 50 8.46 10.36 22.75
N ARG A 51 8.80 9.96 23.99
CA ARG A 51 7.81 9.83 25.07
C ARG A 51 7.56 11.19 25.68
N ASN A 52 6.49 11.83 25.23
CA ASN A 52 5.98 13.06 25.82
C ASN A 52 4.78 12.75 26.74
N PRO A 53 4.65 13.41 27.90
CA PRO A 53 3.48 13.27 28.76
C PRO A 53 2.24 13.62 27.94
N MET A 54 1.30 12.68 27.83
CA MET A 54 0.01 12.98 27.24
C MET A 54 -0.81 13.77 28.25
N PRO A 55 -1.56 14.80 27.82
CA PRO A 55 -2.46 15.51 28.71
C PRO A 55 -3.46 14.53 29.32
N VAL A 56 -3.41 14.36 30.64
CA VAL A 56 -4.39 13.55 31.39
C VAL A 56 -5.54 14.45 31.83
N ARG A 57 -6.77 13.93 31.78
CA ARG A 57 -7.93 14.62 32.36
C ARG A 57 -7.89 14.47 33.87
N GLU A 58 -7.99 15.58 34.59
CA GLU A 58 -8.17 15.53 36.04
C GLU A 58 -9.45 14.78 36.43
N VAL A 59 -9.33 13.87 37.38
CA VAL A 59 -10.43 13.16 38.04
C VAL A 59 -10.36 13.43 39.53
N LYS A 60 -11.49 13.85 40.12
CA LYS A 60 -11.64 13.94 41.58
C LYS A 60 -11.87 12.52 42.12
N LEU A 61 -11.05 12.12 43.09
CA LEU A 61 -11.20 10.87 43.84
C LEU A 61 -12.17 11.05 45.01
#